data_AF-A0A8S2SEC2-F1
#
_entry.id   AF-A0A8S2SEC2-F1
#
_cell.length_a   1.000
_cell.length_b   1.000
_cell.length_c   1.000
_cell.angle_alpha   90.00
_cell.angle_beta   90.00
_cell.angle_gamma   90.00
#
_symmetry.space_group_name_H-M   'P 1'
#
loop_
_entity.id
_entity.type
_entity.pdbx_description
1 polymer ?
#
loop_
_entity_poly.entity_id
_entity_poly.type
_entity_poly.pdbx_seq_one_letter_code
_entity_poly.pdbx_strand_id
1 'polypeptide(L)' 'WTLVGAGLKTAEELEKPQSQFIPQNTTWIQSYANKIEPEKNLVQLDDGSKVQRF' A
#
# COMPACT_ATOMS: atom_id res chain seq x y z
N TRP A 1 8.57 -4.65 -14.63
CA TRP A 1 9.12 -3.52 -15.40
C TRP A 1 10.21 -3.90 -16.39
N THR A 2 11.16 -4.79 -16.07
CA THR A 2 12.23 -5.22 -17.01
C THR A 2 11.70 -5.66 -18.39
N LEU A 3 10.69 -6.54 -18.44
CA LEU A 3 10.09 -6.99 -19.71
C LEU A 3 9.33 -5.88 -20.45
N VAL A 4 8.79 -4.91 -19.72
CA VAL A 4 8.13 -3.73 -20.32
C VAL A 4 9.17 -2.80 -20.93
N GLY A 5 10.27 -2.54 -20.21
CA GLY A 5 11.39 -1.75 -20.73
C GLY A 5 12.10 -2.40 -21.92
N ALA A 6 12.07 -3.73 -22.02
CA ALA A 6 12.56 -4.48 -23.17
C ALA A 6 11.56 -4.58 -24.34
N GLY A 7 10.34 -4.04 -24.20
CA GLY A 7 9.28 -4.09 -25.22
C GLY A 7 8.60 -5.45 -25.39
N LEU A 8 8.79 -6.38 -24.45
CA LEU A 8 8.24 -7.75 -24.50
C LEU A 8 6.88 -7.89 -23.80
N LYS A 9 6.49 -6.91 -23.00
CA LYS A 9 5.21 -6.83 -22.29
C LYS A 9 4.75 -5.38 -22.22
N THR A 10 3.46 -5.16 -21.95
CA THR A 10 2.94 -3.80 -21.73
C THR A 10 2.67 -3.51 -20.25
N ALA A 11 2.51 -2.23 -19.90
CA ALA A 11 2.17 -1.83 -18.53
C ALA A 11 0.74 -2.26 -18.18
N GLU A 12 -0.17 -2.12 -19.14
CA GLU A 12 -1.60 -2.44 -19.02
C GLU A 12 -1.82 -3.94 -18.75
N GLU A 13 -1.00 -4.81 -19.35
CA GLU A 13 -1.02 -6.25 -19.07
C GLU A 13 -0.71 -6.58 -17.60
N LEU A 14 0.12 -5.74 -16.96
CA LEU A 14 0.62 -5.95 -15.61
C LEU A 14 -0.18 -5.18 -14.55
N GLU A 15 -0.94 -4.17 -14.96
CA GLU A 15 -1.80 -3.40 -14.06
C GLU A 15 -2.94 -4.28 -13.53
N LYS A 16 -3.12 -4.27 -12.22
CA LYS A 16 -4.20 -4.95 -11.52
C LYS A 16 -4.71 -4.07 -10.38
N PRO A 17 -6.03 -4.01 -10.13
CA PRO A 17 -6.55 -3.33 -8.95
C PRO A 17 -5.95 -3.94 -7.68
N GLN A 18 -5.36 -3.10 -6.82
CA GLN A 18 -4.74 -3.58 -5.57
C GLN A 18 -5.74 -4.32 -4.67
N SER A 19 -7.02 -3.94 -4.72
CA SER A 19 -8.11 -4.59 -3.99
C SER A 19 -8.24 -6.09 -4.25
N GLN A 20 -7.81 -6.59 -5.42
CA GLN A 20 -7.82 -8.02 -5.74
C GLN A 20 -6.85 -8.84 -4.88
N PHE A 21 -5.87 -8.18 -4.23
CA PHE A 21 -4.82 -8.83 -3.44
C PHE A 21 -4.97 -8.58 -1.94
N ILE A 22 -5.93 -7.78 -1.51
CA ILE A 22 -6.18 -7.54 -0.09
C ILE A 22 -6.93 -8.74 0.49
N PRO A 23 -6.41 -9.38 1.57
CA PRO A 23 -7.09 -10.52 2.19
C PRO A 23 -8.46 -10.14 2.75
N GLN A 24 -9.36 -11.13 2.76
CA GLN A 24 -10.63 -10.99 3.47
C GLN A 24 -10.41 -10.72 4.96
N ASN A 25 -11.34 -10.00 5.58
CA ASN A 25 -11.31 -9.63 7.01
C ASN A 25 -10.12 -8.74 7.42
N THR A 26 -9.51 -8.02 6.48
CA THR A 26 -8.51 -6.99 6.76
C THR A 26 -9.06 -5.61 6.37
N THR A 27 -8.78 -4.61 7.19
CA THR A 27 -9.04 -3.21 6.83
C THR A 27 -7.90 -2.71 5.97
N TRP A 28 -8.16 -2.42 4.69
CA TRP A 28 -7.19 -1.78 3.82
C TRP A 28 -7.24 -0.26 3.96
N ILE A 29 -6.18 0.31 4.50
CA ILE A 29 -6.03 1.76 4.64
C ILE A 29 -5.23 2.26 3.44
N GLN A 30 -5.91 2.90 2.49
CA GLN A 30 -5.32 3.44 1.26
C GLN A 30 -4.70 4.83 1.48
N SER A 31 -3.70 4.91 2.35
CA SER A 31 -2.98 6.16 2.68
C SER A 31 -1.49 5.87 2.89
N TYR A 32 -0.66 6.90 2.73
CA TYR A 32 0.78 6.79 2.96
C TYR A 32 1.08 6.80 4.46
N ALA A 33 1.93 5.87 4.90
CA ALA A 33 2.52 5.91 6.24
C ALA A 33 3.57 7.02 6.30
N ASN A 34 3.17 8.19 6.81
CA ASN A 34 4.00 9.39 6.84
C ASN A 34 5.05 9.36 7.98
N LYS A 35 4.69 8.81 9.15
CA LYS A 35 5.62 8.65 10.28
C LYS A 35 5.34 7.37 11.07
N ILE A 36 6.39 6.67 11.47
CA ILE A 36 6.32 5.51 12.36
C ILE A 36 6.91 5.91 13.72
N GLU A 37 6.16 5.69 14.81
CA GLU A 37 6.59 5.94 16.20
C GLU A 37 6.62 4.61 16.98
N PRO A 38 7.74 3.85 16.92
CA PRO A 38 7.84 2.51 17.51
C PRO A 38 7.58 2.49 19.02
N GLU A 39 8.15 3.47 19.74
CA GLU A 39 8.00 3.61 21.19
C GLU A 39 6.55 3.76 21.67
N LYS A 40 5.64 4.15 20.76
CA LYS A 40 4.21 4.35 21.04
C LYS A 40 3.32 3.33 20.35
N ASN A 41 3.90 2.39 19.59
CA ASN A 41 3.18 1.46 18.71
C ASN A 41 2.18 2.20 17.78
N LEU A 42 2.61 3.32 17.19
CA LEU A 42 1.73 4.23 16.45
C LEU A 42 2.28 4.56 15.07
N VAL A 43 1.40 4.62 14.08
CA VAL A 43 1.68 5.12 12.72
C VAL A 43 0.85 6.37 12.47
N GLN A 44 1.48 7.45 12.03
CA GLN A 44 0.81 8.64 11.52
C GLN A 44 0.71 8.55 10.00
N LEU A 45 -0.48 8.82 9.49
CA LEU A 45 -0.80 8.84 8.07
C LEU A 45 -0.55 10.24 7.48
N ASP A 46 -0.55 10.33 6.16
CA ASP A 46 -0.32 11.58 5.42
C ASP A 46 -1.41 12.63 5.62
N ASP A 47 -2.64 12.20 5.89
CA ASP A 47 -3.77 13.06 6.28
C ASP A 47 -3.73 13.48 7.77
N GLY A 48 -2.70 13.07 8.52
CA GLY A 48 -2.53 13.35 9.95
C GLY A 48 -3.32 12.43 10.89
N SER A 49 -4.11 11.49 10.36
CA SER A 49 -4.77 10.47 11.17
C SER A 49 -3.75 9.48 11.76
N LYS A 50 -4.16 8.77 12.81
CA LYS A 50 -3.28 7.89 13.59
C LYS A 50 -3.86 6.49 13.67
N VAL A 51 -3.02 5.52 13.35
CA VAL A 51 -3.32 4.10 13.51
C VAL A 51 -2.51 3.57 14.68
N GLN A 52 -3.19 3.00 15.66
CA GLN A 52 -2.58 2.36 16.83
C GLN A 52 -3.22 0.99 17.03
N ARG A 53 -2.44 0.05 17.58
CA ARG A 53 -2.94 -1.26 17.97
C ARG A 53 -3.91 -1.11 19.15
N PHE A 54 -5.09 -1.73 19.06
CA PHE A 54 -6.02 -1.89 20.18
C PHE A 54 -5.46 -2.83 21.25
#